data_AF-A0A2V9ZT01-F1
#
_entry.id   AF-A0A2V9ZT01-F1
#
_cell.length_a   1.000
_cell.length_b   1.000
_cell.length_c   1.000
_cell.angle_alpha   90.00
_cell.angle_beta   90.00
_cell.angle_gamma   90.00
#
_symmetry.space_group_name_H-M   'P 1'
#
loop_
_entity.id
_entity.type
_entity.pdbx_description
1 polymer ?
#
loop_
_entity_poly.entity_id
_entity_poly.type
_entity_poly.pdbx_seq_one_letter_code
_entity_poly.pdbx_strand_id
1 'polypeptide(L)'
;MNLRQRANLLLLLVPVLLLANDGKSSGQKWHIKGSLSDACSCAVPCTCMFGRGPSPHHYCYDMDSYKIEQGNFNDIQLDGLKFGIAHAKYGSTLYLDKNASPIQRVALMQIANKVLRLKDGIYPAGKSAPRVAARDVEITQEYDNRGNHVKFGEDGEFRARYIIGRDGKTPIIVKNNRDIDIADAIKGHTDFYRYAFGGNRFSFKDTNSSQGEFEYDSSKYETAAAAAGGKTKSN
;
A
#
# COMPACT_ATOMS: atom_id res chain seq x y z
N MET A 1 -84.34 3.57 -9.58
CA MET A 1 -83.37 2.82 -10.43
C MET A 1 -82.77 3.81 -11.42
N ASN A 2 -81.47 4.04 -11.56
CA ASN A 2 -80.29 3.55 -10.85
C ASN A 2 -79.15 4.56 -11.06
N LEU A 3 -78.44 4.92 -9.99
CA LEU A 3 -77.11 5.55 -10.02
C LEU A 3 -76.10 4.62 -10.70
N ARG A 4 -75.14 5.18 -11.44
CA ARG A 4 -73.74 4.71 -11.68
C ARG A 4 -73.20 5.45 -12.90
N GLN A 5 -71.98 5.97 -13.00
CA GLN A 5 -70.86 6.17 -12.09
C GLN A 5 -69.92 7.07 -12.92
N ARG A 6 -69.71 8.33 -12.52
CA ARG A 6 -68.63 9.16 -13.09
C ARG A 6 -67.36 8.78 -12.34
N ALA A 7 -66.44 8.08 -13.01
CA ALA A 7 -65.14 7.75 -12.45
C ALA A 7 -64.28 9.02 -12.41
N ASN A 8 -64.15 9.62 -11.23
CA ASN A 8 -63.13 10.62 -10.94
C ASN A 8 -61.79 9.91 -10.77
N LEU A 9 -60.88 10.13 -11.72
CA LEU A 9 -59.49 9.72 -11.61
C LEU A 9 -58.76 10.74 -10.72
N LEU A 10 -58.72 10.48 -9.41
CA LEU A 10 -57.84 11.22 -8.49
C LEU A 10 -56.40 10.77 -8.74
N LEU A 11 -55.59 11.62 -9.39
CA LEU A 11 -54.14 11.51 -9.31
C LEU A 11 -53.70 11.90 -7.89
N LEU A 12 -53.36 10.90 -7.07
CA LEU A 12 -52.62 11.11 -5.83
C LEU A 12 -51.16 11.43 -6.20
N LEU A 13 -50.85 12.73 -6.23
CA LEU A 13 -49.47 13.21 -6.16
C LEU A 13 -48.94 12.90 -4.76
N VAL A 14 -48.31 11.73 -4.60
CA VAL A 14 -47.49 11.44 -3.43
C VAL A 14 -46.25 12.33 -3.54
N PRO A 15 -45.99 13.25 -2.59
CA PRO A 15 -44.72 13.94 -2.56
C PRO A 15 -43.68 12.90 -2.16
N VAL A 16 -42.86 12.48 -3.12
CA VAL A 16 -41.59 11.83 -2.84
C VAL A 16 -40.75 12.88 -2.10
N LEU A 17 -40.80 12.87 -0.78
CA LEU A 17 -39.74 13.49 0.00
C LEU A 17 -38.46 12.73 -0.34
N LEU A 18 -37.72 13.26 -1.32
CA LEU A 18 -36.29 13.06 -1.40
C LEU A 18 -35.74 13.53 -0.06
N LEU A 19 -35.46 12.59 0.83
CA LEU A 19 -34.41 12.78 1.81
C LEU A 19 -33.14 13.00 0.99
N ALA A 20 -32.87 14.27 0.70
CA ALA A 20 -31.53 14.72 0.38
C ALA A 20 -30.70 14.32 1.59
N ASN A 21 -30.09 13.15 1.50
CA ASN A 21 -28.98 12.82 2.36
C ASN A 21 -27.92 13.83 1.93
N ASP A 22 -27.82 14.94 2.66
CA ASP A 22 -26.67 15.84 2.61
C ASP A 22 -25.47 15.03 3.09
N GLY A 23 -25.00 14.17 2.18
CA GLY A 23 -23.72 13.52 2.24
C GLY A 23 -22.67 14.60 2.10
N LYS A 24 -22.48 15.37 3.18
CA LYS A 24 -21.14 15.81 3.54
C LYS A 24 -20.29 14.58 3.38
N SER A 25 -19.37 14.63 2.41
CA SER A 25 -18.24 13.72 2.33
C SER A 25 -17.62 13.68 3.73
N SER A 26 -18.04 12.72 4.56
CA SER A 26 -17.26 12.33 5.72
C SER A 26 -15.99 11.78 5.08
N GLY A 27 -14.94 12.59 5.10
CA GLY A 27 -13.64 12.18 4.59
C GLY A 27 -13.33 10.80 5.15
N GLN A 28 -12.94 9.88 4.28
CA GLN A 28 -12.76 8.48 4.64
C GLN A 28 -11.76 8.41 5.80
N LYS A 29 -12.24 8.12 7.02
CA LYS A 29 -11.37 8.08 8.20
C LYS A 29 -10.77 6.70 8.31
N TRP A 30 -9.46 6.62 8.32
CA TRP A 30 -8.75 5.38 8.55
C TRP A 30 -7.49 5.64 9.35
N HIS A 31 -7.09 4.62 10.11
CA HIS A 31 -5.85 4.58 10.87
C HIS A 31 -5.32 3.15 10.80
N ILE A 32 -4.03 3.00 10.53
CA ILE A 32 -3.34 1.71 10.54
C ILE A 32 -1.99 1.86 11.22
N LYS A 33 -1.66 0.87 12.04
CA LYS A 33 -0.39 0.70 12.72
C LYS A 33 0.10 -0.73 12.55
N GLY A 34 1.40 -0.87 12.39
CA GLY A 34 2.05 -2.18 12.34
C GLY A 34 3.41 -2.07 11.68
N SER A 35 3.84 -3.12 10.99
CA SER A 35 5.22 -3.23 10.52
C SER A 35 5.32 -3.32 9.01
N LEU A 36 6.33 -2.67 8.46
CA LEU A 36 6.79 -2.80 7.08
C LEU A 36 7.96 -3.79 7.01
N SER A 37 8.01 -4.57 5.93
CA SER A 37 9.20 -5.28 5.49
C SER A 37 9.39 -5.08 4.00
N ASP A 38 10.53 -4.52 3.60
CA ASP A 38 10.91 -4.32 2.21
C ASP A 38 12.18 -5.10 1.85
N ALA A 39 12.28 -5.45 0.57
CA ALA A 39 13.54 -5.78 -0.06
C ALA A 39 13.60 -5.15 -1.44
N CYS A 40 14.79 -4.72 -1.84
CA CYS A 40 15.01 -4.18 -3.17
C CYS A 40 16.32 -4.68 -3.79
N SER A 41 16.50 -4.45 -5.08
CA SER A 41 17.69 -4.86 -5.84
C SER A 41 18.95 -4.04 -5.51
N CYS A 42 18.86 -3.01 -4.68
CA CYS A 42 19.99 -2.11 -4.42
C CYS A 42 21.03 -2.75 -3.48
N ALA A 43 22.28 -2.31 -3.57
CA ALA A 43 23.29 -2.58 -2.54
C ALA A 43 22.89 -1.95 -1.19
N VAL A 44 23.47 -2.45 -0.10
CA VAL A 44 23.12 -2.00 1.27
C VAL A 44 24.14 -0.97 1.78
N PRO A 45 23.70 0.14 2.41
CA PRO A 45 22.31 0.59 2.50
C PRO A 45 21.80 1.10 1.14
N CYS A 46 20.49 0.96 0.89
CA CYS A 46 19.88 1.44 -0.35
C CYS A 46 20.17 2.93 -0.57
N THR A 47 20.76 3.26 -1.71
CA THR A 47 21.16 4.62 -2.08
C THR A 47 19.96 5.58 -2.21
N CYS A 48 18.77 5.06 -2.49
CA CYS A 48 17.52 5.83 -2.55
C CYS A 48 17.20 6.56 -1.24
N MET A 49 17.51 5.92 -0.10
CA MET A 49 17.33 6.50 1.24
C MET A 49 18.17 7.77 1.46
N PHE A 50 19.21 7.96 0.65
CA PHE A 50 20.13 9.09 0.70
C PHE A 50 19.95 10.06 -0.49
N GLY A 51 18.80 10.00 -1.17
CA GLY A 51 18.47 10.90 -2.28
C GLY A 51 19.28 10.66 -3.55
N ARG A 52 19.80 9.44 -3.72
CA ARG A 52 20.50 9.00 -4.94
C ARG A 52 19.63 8.00 -5.69
N GLY A 53 19.93 7.79 -6.98
CA GLY A 53 19.24 6.76 -7.76
C GLY A 53 19.55 5.35 -7.26
N PRO A 54 18.81 4.34 -7.75
CA PRO A 54 19.12 2.94 -7.46
C PRO A 54 20.57 2.59 -7.86
N SER A 55 21.21 1.70 -7.10
CA SER A 55 22.59 1.26 -7.33
C SER A 55 22.77 -0.16 -6.78
N PRO A 56 23.41 -1.10 -7.50
CA PRO A 56 24.21 -0.89 -8.71
C PRO A 56 23.38 -0.86 -10.01
N HIS A 57 22.06 -1.05 -9.93
CA HIS A 57 21.18 -1.09 -11.09
C HIS A 57 20.55 0.27 -11.36
N HIS A 58 20.20 0.57 -12.61
CA HIS A 58 19.49 1.81 -12.96
C HIS A 58 18.02 1.84 -12.55
N TYR A 59 17.47 0.70 -12.13
CA TYR A 59 16.07 0.53 -11.74
C TYR A 59 15.99 -0.21 -10.40
N CYS A 60 15.07 0.22 -9.54
CA CYS A 60 14.79 -0.44 -8.26
C CYS A 60 13.72 -1.50 -8.50
N TYR A 61 14.10 -2.77 -8.35
CA TYR A 61 13.13 -3.86 -8.25
C TYR A 61 12.85 -4.08 -6.77
N ASP A 62 11.66 -3.74 -6.30
CA ASP A 62 11.31 -3.82 -4.88
C ASP A 62 10.05 -4.64 -4.63
N MET A 63 9.97 -5.12 -3.39
CA MET A 63 8.82 -5.80 -2.80
C MET A 63 8.63 -5.24 -1.39
N ASP A 64 7.47 -4.64 -1.14
CA ASP A 64 7.12 -4.08 0.16
C ASP A 64 5.86 -4.78 0.70
N SER A 65 5.91 -5.22 1.95
CA SER A 65 4.75 -5.75 2.66
C SER A 65 4.47 -4.94 3.92
N TYR A 66 3.19 -4.64 4.12
CA TYR A 66 2.66 -3.92 5.27
C TYR A 66 1.74 -4.87 6.03
N LYS A 67 2.10 -5.19 7.27
CA LYS A 67 1.26 -5.96 8.19
C LYS A 67 0.56 -4.99 9.12
N ILE A 68 -0.77 -4.94 9.05
CA ILE A 68 -1.60 -4.16 9.94
C ILE A 68 -1.75 -4.95 11.22
N GLU A 69 -1.19 -4.46 12.31
CA GLU A 69 -1.35 -5.06 13.63
C GLU A 69 -2.60 -4.51 14.32
N GLN A 70 -2.86 -3.21 14.13
CA GLN A 70 -4.06 -2.53 14.58
C GLN A 70 -4.50 -1.56 13.50
N GLY A 71 -5.77 -1.57 13.11
CA GLY A 71 -6.27 -0.58 12.19
C GLY A 71 -7.72 -0.74 11.77
N ASN A 72 -8.28 0.36 11.29
CA ASN A 72 -9.65 0.43 10.85
C ASN A 72 -9.81 1.37 9.65
N PHE A 73 -10.85 1.09 8.87
CA PHE A 73 -11.36 1.99 7.83
C PHE A 73 -12.82 2.28 8.14
N ASN A 74 -13.09 3.48 8.66
CA ASN A 74 -14.35 3.80 9.35
C ASN A 74 -14.63 2.71 10.40
N ASP A 75 -15.75 1.97 10.27
CA ASP A 75 -16.14 0.89 11.18
C ASP A 75 -15.60 -0.50 10.78
N ILE A 76 -14.84 -0.60 9.69
CA ILE A 76 -14.29 -1.87 9.18
C ILE A 76 -12.96 -2.15 9.86
N GLN A 77 -12.88 -3.25 10.62
CA GLN A 77 -11.64 -3.72 11.27
C GLN A 77 -10.68 -4.35 10.25
N LEU A 78 -9.40 -4.01 10.37
CA LEU A 78 -8.33 -4.46 9.46
C LEU A 78 -7.18 -5.18 10.18
N ASP A 79 -7.29 -5.40 11.50
CA ASP A 79 -6.29 -6.09 12.32
C ASP A 79 -5.89 -7.44 11.71
N GLY A 80 -4.57 -7.68 11.68
CA GLY A 80 -3.97 -8.91 11.15
C GLY A 80 -3.88 -8.99 9.63
N LEU A 81 -4.58 -8.11 8.89
CA LEU A 81 -4.53 -8.09 7.44
C LEU A 81 -3.24 -7.47 6.91
N LYS A 82 -2.93 -7.77 5.66
CA LYS A 82 -1.73 -7.30 4.96
C LYS A 82 -2.08 -6.71 3.59
N PHE A 83 -1.20 -5.84 3.12
CA PHE A 83 -1.14 -5.45 1.72
C PHE A 83 0.32 -5.25 1.32
N GLY A 84 0.60 -5.27 0.03
CA GLY A 84 1.95 -5.08 -0.45
C GLY A 84 2.01 -4.74 -1.92
N ILE A 85 3.20 -4.44 -2.39
CA ILE A 85 3.48 -4.13 -3.78
C ILE A 85 4.77 -4.81 -4.22
N ALA A 86 4.84 -5.13 -5.51
CA ALA A 86 6.10 -5.43 -6.17
C ALA A 86 6.27 -4.47 -7.35
N HIS A 87 7.38 -3.74 -7.38
CA HIS A 87 7.78 -2.91 -8.52
C HIS A 87 8.78 -3.68 -9.39
N ALA A 88 8.48 -3.79 -10.69
CA ALA A 88 9.30 -4.51 -11.65
C ALA A 88 9.32 -3.84 -13.03
N LYS A 89 10.22 -4.32 -13.90
CA LYS A 89 10.50 -3.75 -15.24
C LYS A 89 9.25 -3.44 -16.06
N TYR A 90 8.27 -4.34 -16.09
CA TYR A 90 7.06 -4.19 -16.90
C TYR A 90 5.88 -3.57 -16.16
N GLY A 91 6.05 -3.24 -14.87
CA GLY A 91 4.98 -2.66 -14.07
C GLY A 91 4.96 -3.12 -12.64
N SER A 92 3.99 -2.59 -11.92
CA SER A 92 3.78 -2.82 -10.49
C SER A 92 2.58 -3.74 -10.26
N THR A 93 2.70 -4.67 -9.32
CA THR A 93 1.57 -5.53 -8.91
C THR A 93 1.18 -5.19 -7.49
N LEU A 94 -0.09 -4.82 -7.26
CA LEU A 94 -0.64 -4.69 -5.91
C LEU A 94 -1.06 -6.06 -5.39
N TYR A 95 -0.71 -6.36 -4.15
CA TYR A 95 -1.11 -7.56 -3.42
C TYR A 95 -2.01 -7.20 -2.24
N LEU A 96 -3.13 -7.91 -2.13
CA LEU A 96 -4.07 -7.82 -1.02
C LEU A 96 -4.17 -9.18 -0.34
N ASP A 97 -4.28 -9.20 0.99
CA ASP A 97 -4.38 -10.44 1.75
C ASP A 97 -5.64 -11.23 1.36
N LYS A 98 -5.48 -12.48 0.90
CA LYS A 98 -6.58 -13.37 0.51
C LYS A 98 -7.60 -13.58 1.64
N ASN A 99 -7.17 -13.44 2.89
CA ASN A 99 -8.01 -13.62 4.07
C ASN A 99 -8.96 -12.43 4.33
N ALA A 100 -8.79 -11.31 3.62
CA ALA A 100 -9.71 -10.18 3.72
C ALA A 100 -11.10 -10.56 3.18
N SER A 101 -12.15 -10.25 3.95
CA SER A 101 -13.52 -10.28 3.42
C SER A 101 -13.68 -9.29 2.26
N PRO A 102 -14.75 -9.39 1.43
CA PRO A 102 -14.97 -8.47 0.32
C PRO A 102 -14.93 -6.99 0.73
N ILE A 103 -15.55 -6.63 1.86
CA ILE A 103 -15.56 -5.24 2.35
C ILE A 103 -14.20 -4.79 2.88
N GLN A 104 -13.46 -5.67 3.58
CA GLN A 104 -12.10 -5.37 4.04
C GLN A 104 -11.15 -5.20 2.87
N ARG A 105 -11.29 -5.98 1.80
CA ARG A 105 -10.44 -5.87 0.60
C ARG A 105 -10.61 -4.53 -0.11
N VAL A 106 -11.84 -4.03 -0.20
CA VAL A 106 -12.10 -2.68 -0.73
C VAL A 106 -11.42 -1.62 0.14
N ALA A 107 -11.55 -1.73 1.46
CA ALA A 107 -10.90 -0.82 2.41
C ALA A 107 -9.36 -0.88 2.30
N LEU A 108 -8.77 -2.08 2.28
CA LEU A 108 -7.32 -2.29 2.09
C LEU A 108 -6.84 -1.67 0.78
N MET A 109 -7.56 -1.87 -0.32
CA MET A 109 -7.17 -1.29 -1.60
C MET A 109 -7.20 0.24 -1.57
N GLN A 110 -8.16 0.84 -0.88
CA GLN A 110 -8.23 2.30 -0.73
C GLN A 110 -7.05 2.85 0.09
N ILE A 111 -6.71 2.20 1.21
CA ILE A 111 -5.54 2.56 2.02
C ILE A 111 -4.25 2.34 1.23
N ALA A 112 -4.07 1.18 0.59
CA ALA A 112 -2.90 0.84 -0.19
C ALA A 112 -2.67 1.85 -1.31
N ASN A 113 -3.73 2.26 -2.03
CA ASN A 113 -3.63 3.29 -3.05
C ASN A 113 -3.10 4.62 -2.49
N LYS A 114 -3.47 5.01 -1.26
CA LYS A 114 -2.97 6.23 -0.60
C LYS A 114 -1.52 6.08 -0.14
N VAL A 115 -1.22 5.01 0.61
CA VAL A 115 0.10 4.74 1.20
C VAL A 115 1.16 4.57 0.11
N LEU A 116 0.85 3.80 -0.93
CA LEU A 116 1.75 3.49 -2.05
C LEU A 116 1.65 4.54 -3.19
N ARG A 117 0.87 5.61 -3.00
CA ARG A 117 0.65 6.70 -3.98
C ARG A 117 0.22 6.20 -5.37
N LEU A 118 -0.60 5.14 -5.40
CA LEU A 118 -1.13 4.58 -6.63
C LEU A 118 -2.30 5.43 -7.14
N LYS A 119 -2.41 5.58 -8.46
CA LYS A 119 -3.55 6.17 -9.15
C LYS A 119 -4.30 5.09 -9.94
N ASP A 120 -5.60 5.25 -10.09
CA ASP A 120 -6.41 4.38 -10.95
C ASP A 120 -6.15 4.71 -12.44
N GLY A 121 -6.10 3.69 -13.30
CA GLY A 121 -5.93 3.84 -14.77
C GLY A 121 -4.51 3.58 -15.31
N ILE A 122 -4.42 3.33 -16.64
CA ILE A 122 -3.15 3.21 -17.37
C ILE A 122 -2.45 4.58 -17.35
N TYR A 123 -1.25 4.61 -16.79
CA TYR A 123 -0.50 5.83 -16.50
C TYR A 123 0.03 6.50 -17.78
N PRO A 124 -0.05 7.84 -17.91
CA PRO A 124 0.74 8.57 -18.89
C PRO A 124 2.23 8.55 -18.52
N ALA A 125 3.09 8.52 -19.54
CA ALA A 125 4.54 8.39 -19.42
C ALA A 125 5.16 9.42 -18.46
N GLY A 126 6.12 8.99 -17.63
CA GLY A 126 6.90 9.95 -16.87
C GLY A 126 7.81 9.41 -15.79
N LYS A 127 7.31 8.79 -14.71
CA LYS A 127 8.15 8.60 -13.49
C LYS A 127 7.90 7.36 -12.62
N SER A 128 7.02 6.43 -12.97
CA SER A 128 6.88 5.13 -12.28
C SER A 128 6.30 4.07 -13.23
N ALA A 129 6.61 2.79 -13.00
CA ALA A 129 6.12 1.69 -13.84
C ALA A 129 4.61 1.48 -13.65
N PRO A 130 3.81 1.28 -14.72
CA PRO A 130 2.35 1.21 -14.64
C PRO A 130 1.89 0.06 -13.73
N ARG A 131 0.77 0.22 -13.02
CA ARG A 131 0.14 -0.91 -12.31
C ARG A 131 -0.38 -1.90 -13.33
N VAL A 132 0.14 -3.12 -13.32
CA VAL A 132 -0.22 -4.18 -14.26
C VAL A 132 -1.21 -5.18 -13.68
N ALA A 133 -1.34 -5.24 -12.35
CA ALA A 133 -2.28 -6.15 -11.70
C ALA A 133 -2.67 -5.72 -10.28
N ALA A 134 -3.77 -6.30 -9.82
CA ALA A 134 -4.20 -6.40 -8.44
C ALA A 134 -4.42 -7.89 -8.16
N ARG A 135 -3.84 -8.44 -7.08
CA ARG A 135 -3.95 -9.87 -6.77
C ARG A 135 -4.29 -10.10 -5.32
N ASP A 136 -5.21 -11.01 -5.10
CA ASP A 136 -5.52 -11.56 -3.80
C ASP A 136 -4.68 -12.81 -3.59
N VAL A 137 -3.72 -12.75 -2.67
CA VAL A 137 -2.79 -13.86 -2.39
C VAL A 137 -2.61 -14.06 -0.90
N GLU A 138 -2.10 -15.22 -0.52
CA GLU A 138 -1.57 -15.37 0.83
C GLU A 138 -0.32 -14.49 0.97
N ILE A 139 -0.35 -13.59 1.94
CA ILE A 139 0.80 -12.75 2.27
C ILE A 139 1.40 -13.26 3.58
N THR A 140 2.62 -13.78 3.51
CA THR A 140 3.44 -14.06 4.69
C THR A 140 4.31 -12.83 4.95
N GLN A 141 4.34 -12.37 6.20
CA GLN A 141 5.29 -11.37 6.67
C GLN A 141 5.69 -11.72 8.10
N GLU A 142 6.93 -12.15 8.25
CA GLU A 142 7.54 -12.59 9.50
C GLU A 142 8.81 -11.81 9.74
N TYR A 143 9.10 -11.50 10.99
CA TYR A 143 10.34 -10.87 11.40
C TYR A 143 10.64 -11.18 12.86
N ASP A 144 11.91 -11.16 13.21
CA ASP A 144 12.40 -11.32 14.58
C ASP A 144 13.57 -10.34 14.83
N ASN A 145 14.41 -10.59 15.82
CA ASN A 145 15.58 -9.74 16.10
C ASN A 145 16.78 -10.02 15.18
N ARG A 146 16.66 -10.92 14.19
CA ARG A 146 17.73 -11.38 13.30
C ARG A 146 17.41 -11.18 11.83
N GLY A 147 16.15 -11.08 11.44
CA GLY A 147 15.78 -10.96 10.04
C GLY A 147 14.29 -10.79 9.79
N ASN A 148 13.95 -10.75 8.51
CA ASN A 148 12.58 -10.68 8.03
C ASN A 148 12.38 -11.54 6.78
N HIS A 149 11.15 -11.97 6.56
CA HIS A 149 10.72 -12.83 5.47
C HIS A 149 9.36 -12.38 4.98
N VAL A 150 9.23 -12.24 3.66
CA VAL A 150 7.98 -11.91 2.98
C VAL A 150 7.75 -12.88 1.85
N LYS A 151 6.51 -13.35 1.69
CA LYS A 151 6.05 -14.17 0.55
C LYS A 151 4.69 -13.67 0.06
N PHE A 152 4.57 -13.47 -1.25
CA PHE A 152 3.32 -13.13 -1.94
C PHE A 152 2.84 -14.32 -2.77
N GLY A 153 2.09 -15.24 -2.16
CA GLY A 153 1.71 -16.49 -2.82
C GLY A 153 2.89 -17.14 -3.53
N GLU A 154 2.72 -17.56 -4.78
CA GLU A 154 3.80 -18.11 -5.61
C GLU A 154 4.54 -17.05 -6.44
N ASP A 155 4.14 -15.78 -6.35
CA ASP A 155 4.61 -14.72 -7.23
C ASP A 155 5.97 -14.14 -6.80
N GLY A 156 6.25 -14.09 -5.49
CA GLY A 156 7.45 -13.42 -4.99
C GLY A 156 7.78 -13.75 -3.55
N GLU A 157 9.07 -13.72 -3.22
CA GLU A 157 9.55 -14.06 -1.90
C GLU A 157 10.94 -13.46 -1.64
N PHE A 158 11.17 -12.96 -0.43
CA PHE A 158 12.52 -12.69 0.05
C PHE A 158 12.67 -13.12 1.51
N ARG A 159 13.90 -13.50 1.86
CA ARG A 159 14.35 -13.61 3.25
C ARG A 159 15.61 -12.78 3.40
N ALA A 160 15.72 -12.04 4.50
CA ALA A 160 16.88 -11.22 4.79
C ALA A 160 17.32 -11.37 6.25
N ARG A 161 18.62 -11.12 6.47
CA ARG A 161 19.26 -11.06 7.78
C ARG A 161 19.66 -9.64 8.10
N TYR A 162 19.42 -9.20 9.33
CA TYR A 162 19.80 -7.87 9.78
C TYR A 162 21.31 -7.74 9.92
N ILE A 163 21.80 -6.55 9.56
CA ILE A 163 23.20 -6.18 9.71
C ILE A 163 23.40 -5.81 11.18
N ILE A 164 24.20 -6.60 11.88
CA ILE A 164 24.53 -6.34 13.27
C ILE A 164 25.56 -5.22 13.36
N GLY A 165 25.28 -4.25 14.22
CA GLY A 165 26.11 -3.08 14.47
C GLY A 165 27.38 -3.41 15.26
N ARG A 166 28.14 -2.36 15.57
CA ARG A 166 29.45 -2.46 16.23
C ARG A 166 29.42 -3.15 17.60
N ASP A 167 28.27 -3.16 18.28
CA ASP A 167 28.10 -3.79 19.58
C ASP A 167 27.96 -5.33 19.50
N GLY A 168 27.84 -5.90 18.30
CA GLY A 168 27.65 -7.33 18.08
C GLY A 168 26.27 -7.85 18.49
N LYS A 169 25.32 -6.98 18.84
CA LYS A 169 24.01 -7.35 19.42
C LYS A 169 22.83 -6.68 18.73
N THR A 170 22.90 -5.38 18.49
CA THR A 170 21.80 -4.60 17.92
C THR A 170 21.99 -4.41 16.43
N PRO A 171 20.91 -4.42 15.63
CA PRO A 171 21.04 -4.18 14.20
C PRO A 171 21.31 -2.70 13.89
N ILE A 172 21.90 -2.44 12.71
CA ILE A 172 22.02 -1.08 12.18
C ILE A 172 20.63 -0.54 11.87
N ILE A 173 20.35 0.68 12.36
CA ILE A 173 19.09 1.39 12.15
C ILE A 173 19.39 2.70 11.41
N VAL A 174 18.69 2.94 10.31
CA VAL A 174 18.64 4.24 9.64
C VAL A 174 17.37 4.95 10.09
N LYS A 175 17.51 6.13 10.69
CA LYS A 175 16.38 6.93 11.19
C LYS A 175 16.03 8.08 10.25
N ASN A 176 14.78 8.55 10.29
CA ASN A 176 14.30 9.72 9.54
C ASN A 176 14.56 9.58 8.02
N ASN A 177 14.15 8.44 7.48
CA ASN A 177 14.35 8.12 6.07
C ASN A 177 13.43 8.99 5.17
N ARG A 178 13.93 9.35 3.99
CA ARG A 178 13.17 10.12 2.97
C ARG A 178 12.36 9.24 2.02
N ASP A 179 12.76 7.98 1.86
CA ASP A 179 12.28 7.10 0.81
C ASP A 179 11.16 6.19 1.31
N ILE A 180 11.43 5.43 2.37
CA ILE A 180 10.45 4.55 3.02
C ILE A 180 9.84 5.31 4.20
N ASP A 181 8.51 5.31 4.29
CA ASP A 181 7.73 6.08 5.27
C ASP A 181 7.69 5.43 6.67
N ILE A 182 8.84 4.97 7.16
CA ILE A 182 9.04 4.47 8.53
C ILE A 182 10.06 5.34 9.26
N ALA A 183 9.85 5.55 10.56
CA ALA A 183 10.71 6.41 11.36
C ALA A 183 12.10 5.80 11.58
N ASP A 184 12.12 4.50 11.89
CA ASP A 184 13.31 3.69 12.17
C ASP A 184 13.34 2.50 11.22
N ALA A 185 14.33 2.44 10.34
CA ALA A 185 14.53 1.36 9.37
C ALA A 185 15.70 0.47 9.79
N ILE A 186 15.40 -0.71 10.34
CA ILE A 186 16.38 -1.78 10.55
C ILE A 186 16.93 -2.20 9.19
N LYS A 187 18.24 -2.34 9.03
CA LYS A 187 18.88 -2.68 7.76
C LYS A 187 19.32 -4.13 7.70
N GLY A 188 19.09 -4.78 6.55
CA GLY A 188 19.48 -6.16 6.31
C GLY A 188 20.02 -6.44 4.90
N HIS A 189 20.59 -7.63 4.74
CA HIS A 189 20.94 -8.24 3.46
C HIS A 189 19.98 -9.38 3.13
N THR A 190 19.49 -9.44 1.90
CA THR A 190 18.71 -10.58 1.42
C THR A 190 19.59 -11.83 1.34
N ASP A 191 19.16 -12.94 1.94
CA ASP A 191 19.72 -14.27 1.67
C ASP A 191 19.27 -14.76 0.29
N PHE A 192 18.03 -14.43 -0.07
CA PHE A 192 17.49 -14.53 -1.42
C PHE A 192 16.35 -13.51 -1.58
N TYR A 193 16.12 -13.10 -2.82
CA TYR A 193 15.00 -12.25 -3.20
C TYR A 193 14.60 -12.58 -4.64
N ARG A 194 13.37 -13.07 -4.83
CA ARG A 194 12.88 -13.55 -6.12
C ARG A 194 11.47 -13.08 -6.40
N TYR A 195 11.18 -12.86 -7.67
CA TYR A 195 9.85 -12.51 -8.14
C TYR A 195 9.62 -13.02 -9.55
N ALA A 196 8.42 -13.55 -9.80
CA ALA A 196 7.95 -14.06 -11.07
C ALA A 196 6.42 -13.93 -11.15
N PHE A 197 5.96 -12.88 -11.84
CA PHE A 197 4.53 -12.73 -12.15
C PHE A 197 4.33 -12.03 -13.50
N GLY A 198 3.44 -12.57 -14.33
CA GLY A 198 3.26 -12.12 -15.70
C GLY A 198 4.57 -12.19 -16.50
N GLY A 199 4.95 -11.08 -17.15
CA GLY A 199 6.25 -10.97 -17.84
C GLY A 199 7.43 -10.56 -16.94
N ASN A 200 7.18 -10.22 -15.68
CA ASN A 200 8.23 -9.79 -14.75
C ASN A 200 8.92 -10.99 -14.13
N ARG A 201 10.26 -11.03 -14.20
CA ARG A 201 11.07 -12.03 -13.51
C ARG A 201 12.40 -11.45 -13.07
N PHE A 202 12.78 -11.66 -11.81
CA PHE A 202 14.12 -11.34 -11.31
C PHE A 202 14.50 -12.24 -10.13
N SER A 203 15.80 -12.32 -9.85
CA SER A 203 16.36 -12.98 -8.69
C SER A 203 17.61 -12.22 -8.24
N PHE A 204 17.69 -11.90 -6.96
CA PHE A 204 18.76 -11.17 -6.32
C PHE A 204 19.17 -11.87 -5.01
N LYS A 205 20.34 -11.50 -4.52
CA LYS A 205 20.92 -11.94 -3.25
C LYS A 205 21.88 -10.85 -2.77
N ASP A 206 22.10 -10.77 -1.46
CA ASP A 206 23.01 -9.82 -0.80
C ASP A 206 22.62 -8.35 -1.07
N THR A 207 21.33 -8.11 -1.36
CA THR A 207 20.75 -6.79 -1.61
C THR A 207 20.03 -6.24 -0.39
N ASN A 208 19.62 -4.97 -0.47
CA ASN A 208 18.98 -4.25 0.62
C ASN A 208 17.66 -4.89 1.06
N SER A 209 17.51 -5.01 2.37
CA SER A 209 16.23 -5.12 3.03
C SER A 209 16.11 -4.08 4.14
N SER A 210 14.88 -3.68 4.43
CA SER A 210 14.56 -2.96 5.65
C SER A 210 13.32 -3.54 6.34
N GLN A 211 13.21 -3.23 7.63
CA GLN A 211 12.06 -3.55 8.45
C GLN A 211 11.86 -2.41 9.45
N GLY A 212 10.62 -2.11 9.80
CA GLY A 212 10.33 -1.16 10.87
C GLY A 212 8.84 -0.91 11.05
N GLU A 213 8.52 -0.17 12.09
CA GLU A 213 7.14 0.15 12.45
C GLU A 213 6.63 1.38 11.68
N PHE A 214 5.34 1.37 11.40
CA PHE A 214 4.59 2.49 10.85
C PHE A 214 3.33 2.78 11.66
N GLU A 215 2.90 4.03 11.59
CA GLU A 215 1.58 4.47 12.04
C GLU A 215 1.09 5.57 11.10
N TYR A 216 -0.05 5.32 10.46
CA TYR A 216 -0.59 6.14 9.38
C TYR A 216 -2.07 6.41 9.65
N ASP A 217 -2.51 7.62 9.29
CA ASP A 217 -3.92 7.97 9.28
C ASP A 217 -4.30 8.77 8.04
N SER A 218 -5.60 8.89 7.80
CA SER A 218 -6.14 9.60 6.64
C SER A 218 -5.70 11.07 6.56
N SER A 219 -5.46 11.75 7.69
CA SER A 219 -5.07 13.17 7.70
C SER A 219 -3.68 13.40 7.10
N LYS A 220 -2.74 12.48 7.37
CA LYS A 220 -1.38 12.52 6.80
C LYS A 220 -1.41 12.45 5.27
N TYR A 221 -2.30 11.65 4.69
CA TYR A 221 -2.35 11.39 3.24
C TYR A 221 -3.35 12.27 2.48
N GLU A 222 -4.32 12.89 3.16
CA GLU A 222 -5.20 13.91 2.57
C GLU A 222 -4.46 15.26 2.39
N THR A 223 -3.64 15.66 3.38
CA THR A 223 -2.89 16.92 3.33
C THR A 223 -1.84 16.93 2.21
N ALA A 224 -1.23 15.78 1.92
CA ALA A 224 -0.24 15.63 0.85
C ALA A 224 -0.84 15.87 -0.56
N ALA A 225 -2.13 15.53 -0.77
CA ALA A 225 -2.83 15.78 -2.02
C ALA A 225 -3.16 17.27 -2.20
N ALA A 226 -3.56 17.96 -1.12
CA ALA A 226 -3.83 19.40 -1.12
C ALA A 226 -2.55 20.24 -1.39
N ALA A 227 -1.41 19.85 -0.80
CA ALA A 227 -0.13 20.52 -1.02
C ALA A 227 0.40 20.38 -2.45
N ALA A 228 0.07 19.28 -3.15
CA ALA A 228 0.43 19.07 -4.56
C ALA A 228 -0.50 19.81 -5.54
N GLY A 229 -1.75 20.08 -5.15
CA GLY A 229 -2.73 20.82 -5.95
C GLY A 229 -2.59 22.35 -5.89
N GLY A 230 -1.86 22.88 -4.90
CA GLY A 230 -1.66 24.33 -4.71
C GLY A 230 -0.58 24.97 -5.58
N LYS A 231 0.15 24.21 -6.41
CA LYS A 231 1.18 24.74 -7.31
C LYS A 231 0.72 24.75 -8.77
N THR A 232 -0.31 25.55 -9.06
CA THR A 232 -0.57 26.00 -10.44
C THR A 232 -0.79 27.51 -10.47
N LYS A 233 0.22 28.17 -11.07
CA LYS A 233 0.21 29.48 -11.76
C LYS A 233 0.13 30.76 -10.93
N SER A 234 1.30 31.36 -10.72
CA SER A 234 1.52 32.81 -10.87
C SER A 234 2.88 33.05 -11.54
N ASN A 235 2.83 33.26 -12.85
CA ASN A 235 3.67 34.11 -13.72
C ASN A 235 3.52 33.65 -15.17
#